data_AF-A0A4R9LAJ3-F1
#
_entry.id   AF-A0A4R9LAJ3-F1
#
_cell.length_a   1.000
_cell.length_b   1.000
_cell.length_c   1.000
_cell.angle_alpha   90.00
_cell.angle_beta   90.00
_cell.angle_gamma   90.00
#
_symmetry.space_group_name_H-M   'P 1'
#
loop_
_entity.id
_entity.type
_entity.pdbx_description
1 polymer ?
#
loop_
_entity_poly.entity_id
_entity_poly.type
_entity_poly.pdbx_seq_one_letter_code
_entity_poly.pdbx_strand_id
1 'polypeptide(L)'
;MVLSKSIFIFTILILSETELKLIGEQIEANRINSRMEERFEYTFENSKEGADALSKKMKDLRGTLPAYECLINLSRSDEGHYDKWVRDSPGNLELFGNLNHSQLADLCKKAHGHN
;
A
#
# COMPACT_ATOMS: atom_id res chain seq x y z
N MET A 1 -30.73 6.55 -4.91
CA MET A 1 -29.49 7.10 -4.32
C MET A 1 -28.49 5.95 -4.27
N VAL A 2 -27.53 5.90 -5.20
CA VAL A 2 -26.48 4.89 -5.16
C VAL A 2 -25.47 5.39 -4.14
N LEU A 3 -25.29 4.66 -3.04
CA LEU A 3 -24.26 4.97 -2.05
C LEU A 3 -22.90 4.75 -2.72
N SER A 4 -22.31 5.81 -3.26
CA SER A 4 -20.87 5.85 -3.54
C SER A 4 -20.15 5.52 -2.23
N LYS A 5 -19.46 4.39 -2.20
CA LYS A 5 -18.64 4.02 -1.06
C LYS A 5 -17.20 4.31 -1.44
N SER A 6 -16.60 5.33 -0.83
CA SER A 6 -15.16 5.55 -0.98
C SER A 6 -14.40 4.55 -0.12
N ILE A 7 -13.31 4.03 -0.66
CA ILE A 7 -12.40 3.11 0.01
C ILE A 7 -10.97 3.57 -0.21
N PHE A 8 -10.11 3.33 0.78
CA PHE A 8 -8.68 3.54 0.67
C PHE A 8 -7.96 2.24 0.32
N ILE A 9 -6.98 2.32 -0.56
CA ILE A 9 -6.04 1.22 -0.82
C ILE A 9 -4.65 1.73 -0.51
N PHE A 10 -3.99 1.10 0.46
CA PHE A 10 -2.64 1.42 0.88
C PHE A 10 -1.68 0.34 0.40
N THR A 11 -0.67 0.75 -0.34
CA THR A 11 0.45 -0.10 -0.74
C THR A 11 1.69 0.35 0.01
N ILE A 12 2.26 -0.54 0.81
CA ILE A 12 3.47 -0.33 1.58
C ILE A 12 4.61 -1.06 0.88
N LEU A 13 5.62 -0.32 0.45
CA LEU A 13 6.82 -0.85 -0.19
C LEU A 13 7.96 -0.80 0.82
N ILE A 14 8.58 -1.94 1.09
CA ILE A 14 9.87 -2.01 1.79
C ILE A 14 10.94 -1.83 0.73
N LEU A 15 11.59 -0.66 0.69
CA LEU A 15 12.55 -0.32 -0.35
C LEU A 15 13.97 -0.74 0.03
N SER A 16 14.30 -0.60 1.31
CA SER A 16 15.61 -0.98 1.87
C SER A 16 15.50 -1.26 3.36
N GLU A 17 16.62 -1.59 3.98
CA GLU A 17 16.77 -1.71 5.44
C GLU A 17 16.46 -0.41 6.20
N THR A 18 16.41 0.73 5.51
CA THR A 18 16.21 2.04 6.14
C THR A 18 14.98 2.77 5.62
N GLU A 19 14.31 2.29 4.58
CA GLU A 19 13.28 3.06 3.87
C GLU A 19 12.01 2.25 3.58
N LEU A 20 10.88 2.82 3.98
CA LEU A 20 9.52 2.40 3.63
C LEU A 20 8.85 3.48 2.77
N LYS A 21 8.09 3.07 1.76
CA LYS A 21 7.21 3.96 1.00
C LYS A 21 5.75 3.54 1.16
N LEU A 22 4.90 4.49 1.50
CA LEU A 22 3.44 4.34 1.51
C LEU A 22 2.87 5.01 0.25
N ILE A 23 2.05 4.27 -0.48
CA ILE A 23 1.22 4.78 -1.58
C ILE A 23 -0.23 4.57 -1.16
N GLY A 24 -0.97 5.66 -0.98
CA GLY A 24 -2.40 5.62 -0.68
C GLY A 24 -3.21 6.05 -1.89
N GLU A 25 -4.26 5.30 -2.23
CA GLU A 25 -5.20 5.65 -3.28
C GLU A 25 -6.63 5.66 -2.70
N GLN A 26 -7.32 6.79 -2.84
CA GLN A 26 -8.74 6.87 -2.56
C GLN A 26 -9.52 6.53 -3.84
N ILE A 27 -10.40 5.55 -3.72
CA ILE A 27 -11.23 5.07 -4.83
C ILE A 27 -12.68 5.28 -4.48
N GLU A 28 -13.41 5.97 -5.34
CA GLU A 28 -14.86 5.97 -5.31
C GLU A 28 -15.35 4.66 -5.94
N ALA A 29 -15.86 3.74 -5.12
CA ALA A 29 -16.45 2.50 -5.61
C ALA A 29 -17.93 2.72 -5.91
N ASN A 30 -18.25 2.89 -7.19
CA ASN A 30 -19.61 2.75 -7.68
C ASN A 30 -19.78 1.34 -8.27
N ARG A 31 -20.94 0.69 -8.13
CA ARG A 31 -21.15 -0.75 -8.48
C ARG A 31 -20.73 -1.17 -9.90
N ILE A 32 -20.52 -0.19 -10.78
CA ILE A 32 -20.26 -0.39 -12.21
C ILE A 32 -18.84 0.08 -12.57
N ASN A 33 -18.30 1.10 -11.89
CA ASN A 33 -16.99 1.69 -12.17
C ASN A 33 -16.31 2.13 -10.87
N SER A 34 -15.05 1.73 -10.68
CA SER A 34 -14.15 2.38 -9.72
C SER A 34 -13.50 3.59 -10.38
N ARG A 35 -13.46 4.72 -9.68
CA ARG A 35 -12.70 5.90 -10.12
C ARG A 35 -11.72 6.28 -9.02
N MET A 36 -10.44 6.39 -9.38
CA MET A 36 -9.43 6.97 -8.50
C MET A 36 -9.73 8.46 -8.33
N GLU A 37 -9.93 8.89 -7.09
CA GLU A 37 -10.16 10.29 -6.74
C GLU A 37 -8.84 10.98 -6.43
N GLU A 38 -8.04 10.38 -5.55
CA GLU A 38 -6.79 10.96 -5.07
C GLU A 38 -5.73 9.88 -4.85
N ARG A 39 -4.47 10.25 -5.06
CA ARG A 39 -3.30 9.41 -4.79
C ARG A 39 -2.25 10.19 -4.00
N PHE A 40 -1.68 9.54 -3.01
CA PHE A 40 -0.71 10.10 -2.09
C PHE A 40 0.51 9.20 -1.99
N GLU A 41 1.69 9.80 -1.85
CA GLU A 41 2.93 9.07 -1.61
C GLU A 41 3.68 9.69 -0.43
N TYR A 42 4.13 8.84 0.50
CA TYR A 42 4.89 9.23 1.68
C TYR A 42 6.05 8.27 1.90
N THR A 43 7.15 8.76 2.44
CA THR A 43 8.32 7.95 2.79
C THR A 43 8.52 7.99 4.32
N PHE A 44 8.93 6.86 4.87
CA PHE A 44 9.20 6.67 6.29
C PHE A 44 10.50 5.89 6.48
N GLU A 45 11.07 6.00 7.66
CA GLU A 45 12.18 5.13 8.06
C GLU A 45 11.68 3.68 8.21
N ASN A 46 12.49 2.71 7.79
CA ASN A 46 12.26 1.30 8.10
C ASN A 46 12.76 0.98 9.51
N SER A 47 12.10 1.60 10.48
CA SER A 47 12.32 1.45 11.92
C SER A 47 10.97 1.23 12.60
N LYS A 48 11.00 0.89 13.89
CA LYS A 48 9.77 0.78 14.68
C LYS A 48 9.02 2.12 14.70
N GLU A 49 9.74 3.20 14.93
CA GLU A 49 9.22 4.57 14.97
C GLU A 49 8.63 4.98 13.61
N GLY A 50 9.30 4.62 12.51
CA GLY A 50 8.81 4.87 11.16
C GLY A 50 7.56 4.06 10.82
N ALA A 51 7.47 2.80 11.27
CA ALA A 51 6.27 1.97 11.12
C ALA A 51 5.08 2.50 11.94
N ASP A 52 5.33 3.03 13.14
CA ASP A 52 4.30 3.69 13.97
C ASP A 52 3.81 4.99 13.29
N ALA A 53 4.73 5.78 12.73
CA ALA A 53 4.40 6.98 11.98
C ALA A 53 3.60 6.67 10.70
N LEU A 54 3.98 5.63 9.96
CA LEU A 54 3.26 5.13 8.79
C LEU A 54 1.84 4.70 9.16
N SER A 55 1.70 3.88 10.22
CA SER A 55 0.41 3.40 10.71
C SER A 55 -0.50 4.54 11.16
N LYS A 56 0.06 5.56 11.81
CA LYS A 56 -0.66 6.78 12.16
C LYS A 56 -1.10 7.54 10.90
N LYS A 57 -0.22 7.71 9.92
CA LYS A 57 -0.54 8.40 8.67
C LYS A 57 -1.67 7.72 7.90
N MET A 58 -1.69 6.39 7.83
CA MET A 58 -2.78 5.64 7.21
C MET A 58 -4.12 5.86 7.91
N LYS A 59 -4.13 5.92 9.25
CA LYS A 59 -5.33 6.26 10.03
C LYS A 59 -5.80 7.68 9.76
N ASP A 60 -4.87 8.64 9.70
CA ASP A 60 -5.19 10.04 9.41
C ASP A 60 -5.77 10.22 7.99
N LEU A 61 -5.23 9.50 7.00
CA LEU A 61 -5.71 9.55 5.61
C LEU A 61 -7.10 8.91 5.45
N ARG A 62 -7.29 7.69 5.95
CA ARG A 62 -8.58 6.98 5.76
C ARG A 62 -9.71 7.56 6.61
N GLY A 63 -9.38 8.16 7.76
CA GLY A 63 -10.36 8.57 8.75
C GLY A 63 -11.27 7.40 9.16
N THR A 64 -12.54 7.46 8.77
CA THR A 64 -13.56 6.42 9.04
C THR A 64 -13.84 5.51 7.86
N LEU A 65 -13.21 5.77 6.71
CA LEU A 65 -13.43 5.00 5.49
C LEU A 65 -12.81 3.60 5.60
N PRO A 66 -13.42 2.60 4.94
CA PRO A 66 -12.79 1.30 4.80
C PRO A 66 -11.42 1.44 4.12
N ALA A 67 -10.50 0.54 4.45
CA ALA A 67 -9.18 0.51 3.84
C ALA A 67 -8.72 -0.93 3.60
N TYR A 68 -7.99 -1.13 2.51
CA TYR A 68 -7.21 -2.33 2.22
C TYR A 68 -5.72 -2.01 2.25
N GLU A 69 -4.90 -3.00 2.60
CA GLU A 69 -3.48 -2.84 2.81
C GLU A 69 -2.74 -3.96 2.08
N CYS A 70 -1.75 -3.60 1.27
CA CYS A 70 -0.81 -4.54 0.67
C CYS A 70 0.61 -4.18 1.09
N LEU A 71 1.40 -5.21 1.38
CA LEU A 71 2.82 -5.06 1.66
C LEU A 71 3.63 -5.77 0.59
N ILE A 72 4.59 -5.05 0.01
CA ILE A 72 5.49 -5.56 -1.02
C ILE A 72 6.92 -5.32 -0.57
N ASN A 73 7.70 -6.40 -0.45
CA ASN A 73 9.12 -6.29 -0.15
C ASN A 73 9.93 -6.17 -1.45
N LEU A 74 10.60 -5.03 -1.64
CA LEU A 74 11.53 -4.77 -2.75
C LEU A 74 12.99 -4.72 -2.28
N SER A 75 13.26 -4.93 -0.98
CA SER A 75 14.63 -4.94 -0.47
C SER A 75 15.42 -6.09 -1.08
N ARG A 76 16.65 -5.81 -1.52
CA ARG A 76 17.58 -6.84 -2.01
C ARG A 76 18.18 -7.71 -0.91
N SER A 77 17.98 -7.31 0.35
CA SER A 77 18.39 -8.04 1.53
C SER A 77 17.22 -8.91 2.00
N ASP A 78 17.49 -10.17 2.34
CA ASP A 78 16.55 -11.04 3.08
C ASP A 78 16.24 -10.47 4.48
N GLU A 79 17.00 -9.47 4.93
CA GLU A 79 16.84 -8.76 6.20
C GLU A 79 15.88 -7.55 6.07
N GLY A 80 14.75 -7.73 5.39
CA GLY A 80 13.63 -6.79 5.47
C GLY A 80 13.08 -6.77 6.90
N HIS A 81 13.64 -5.95 7.81
CA HIS A 81 13.23 -5.91 9.22
C HIS A 81 12.93 -4.46 9.64
N TYR A 82 11.82 -4.19 10.34
CA TYR A 82 11.52 -4.62 11.71
C TYR A 82 10.40 -5.72 11.83
N ASP A 83 10.79 -6.96 11.53
CA ASP A 83 10.37 -8.22 12.17
C ASP A 83 8.95 -8.82 12.02
N LYS A 84 7.90 -8.16 11.49
CA LYS A 84 6.57 -8.83 11.28
C LYS A 84 5.74 -8.44 10.07
N TRP A 85 6.27 -7.62 9.18
CA TRP A 85 5.56 -7.29 7.94
C TRP A 85 5.59 -8.49 6.94
N VAL A 86 6.61 -9.34 7.00
CA VAL A 86 6.90 -10.42 6.05
C VAL A 86 6.05 -11.71 6.20
N ARG A 87 4.83 -11.65 6.76
CA ARG A 87 3.95 -12.85 6.78
C ARG A 87 3.15 -13.06 5.50
N ASP A 88 2.85 -11.99 4.76
CA ASP A 88 2.01 -12.04 3.56
C ASP A 88 2.69 -11.39 2.34
N SER A 89 4.03 -11.41 2.27
CA SER A 89 4.71 -10.97 1.06
C SER A 89 4.73 -12.12 0.03
N PRO A 90 4.11 -11.97 -1.16
CA PRO A 90 4.22 -12.98 -2.20
C PRO A 90 5.70 -13.09 -2.61
N GLY A 91 6.32 -14.22 -2.30
CA GLY A 91 7.77 -14.48 -2.41
C GLY A 91 8.37 -14.51 -3.81
N ASN A 92 7.79 -13.81 -4.78
CA ASN A 92 8.27 -13.74 -6.16
C ASN A 92 8.72 -12.31 -6.53
N LEU A 93 9.84 -11.87 -5.95
CA LEU A 93 10.54 -10.64 -6.32
C LEU A 93 10.83 -10.55 -7.84
N GLU A 94 11.01 -11.67 -8.53
CA GLU A 94 11.24 -11.70 -9.99
C GLU A 94 10.07 -11.17 -10.82
N LEU A 95 8.83 -11.26 -10.32
CA LEU A 95 7.64 -10.71 -11.00
C LEU A 95 7.49 -9.20 -10.77
N PHE A 96 7.98 -8.70 -9.63
CA PHE A 96 7.84 -7.30 -9.23
C PHE A 96 9.05 -6.42 -9.60
N GLY A 97 10.22 -7.01 -9.83
CA GLY A 97 11.47 -6.27 -10.10
C GLY A 97 11.45 -5.40 -11.36
N ASN A 98 10.54 -5.66 -12.31
CA ASN A 98 10.36 -4.86 -13.52
C ASN A 98 9.20 -3.84 -13.42
N LEU A 99 8.45 -3.85 -12.32
CA LEU A 99 7.30 -2.96 -12.13
C LEU A 99 7.71 -1.73 -11.34
N ASN A 100 7.31 -0.56 -11.82
CA ASN A 100 7.48 0.67 -11.05
C ASN A 100 6.49 0.71 -9.87
N HIS A 101 6.75 1.59 -8.90
CA HIS A 101 5.94 1.68 -7.68
C HIS A 101 4.44 1.92 -7.92
N SER A 102 4.09 2.62 -9.00
CA SER A 102 2.69 2.82 -9.40
C SER A 102 2.04 1.53 -9.88
N GLN A 103 2.75 0.74 -10.68
CA GLN A 103 2.26 -0.55 -11.17
C GLN A 103 2.09 -1.55 -10.02
N LEU A 104 2.93 -1.46 -8.98
CA LEU A 104 2.77 -2.25 -7.76
C LEU A 104 1.50 -1.87 -6.99
N ALA A 105 1.19 -0.57 -6.88
CA ALA A 105 -0.06 -0.12 -6.29
C ALA A 105 -1.28 -0.58 -7.12
N ASP A 106 -1.18 -0.55 -8.46
CA ASP A 106 -2.22 -1.08 -9.34
C ASP A 106 -2.48 -2.58 -9.14
N LEU A 107 -1.45 -3.38 -8.83
CA LEU A 107 -1.63 -4.78 -8.48
C LEU A 107 -2.37 -4.96 -7.16
N CYS A 108 -2.08 -4.12 -6.16
CA CYS A 108 -2.84 -4.11 -4.90
C CYS A 108 -4.32 -3.80 -5.13
N LYS A 109 -4.62 -2.79 -5.95
CA LYS A 109 -6.02 -2.47 -6.32
C LYS A 109 -6.71 -3.68 -6.96
N LYS A 110 -6.06 -4.32 -7.93
CA LYS A 110 -6.59 -5.49 -8.64
C LYS A 110 -6.83 -6.68 -7.72
N ALA A 111 -5.91 -6.94 -6.78
CA ALA A 111 -6.07 -8.01 -5.80
C ALA A 111 -7.31 -7.83 -4.92
N HIS A 112 -7.70 -6.57 -4.66
CA HIS A 112 -8.91 -6.22 -3.92
C HIS A 112 -10.14 -5.99 -4.82
N GLY A 113 -10.06 -6.31 -6.12
CA GLY A 113 -11.18 -6.21 -7.05
C GLY A 113 -11.50 -4.78 -7.51
N HIS A 114 -10.55 -3.86 -7.39
CA HIS A 114 -10.65 -2.48 -7.86
C HIS A 114 -9.77 -2.28 -9.11
N ASN A 115 -10.30 -1.61 -10.14
CA ASN A 115 -9.63 -1.38 -11.42
C ASN A 115 -9.61 0.12 -11.77
#